data_AF-A0A3B8W6C0-F1
#
_entry.id   AF-A0A3B8W6C0-F1
#
_cell.length_a   1.000
_cell.length_b   1.000
_cell.length_c   1.000
_cell.angle_alpha   90.00
_cell.angle_beta   90.00
_cell.angle_gamma   90.00
#
_symmetry.space_group_name_H-M   'P 1'
#
loop_
_entity.id
_entity.type
_entity.pdbx_description
1 polymer ?
#
loop_
_entity_poly.entity_id
_entity_poly.type
_entity_poly.pdbx_seq_one_letter_code
_entity_poly.pdbx_strand_id
1 'polypeptide(L)' 'IPFIFFGMAIRKTTNPALVNQLCYLSPFLSLFLIHIFLGEQIYPTTYAGLLMIVFGIAFNEWRARRKAVA' A
#
# COMPACT_ATOMS: atom_id res chain seq x y z
N ILE A 1 14.60 10.31 8.46
CA ILE A 1 14.62 8.85 8.75
C ILE A 1 13.75 8.03 7.78
N PRO A 2 12.44 8.28 7.57
CA PRO A 2 11.60 7.41 6.73
C PRO A 2 12.05 7.31 5.27
N PHE A 3 12.54 8.40 4.67
CA PHE A 3 13.11 8.39 3.32
C PHE A 3 14.36 7.50 3.18
N ILE A 4 15.16 7.36 4.23
CA ILE A 4 16.36 6.49 4.22
C ILE A 4 15.92 5.02 4.21
N PHE A 5 14.92 4.67 5.03
CA PHE A 5 14.31 3.34 5.02
C PHE A 5 13.62 3.03 3.69
N PHE A 6 12.93 4.01 3.11
CA PHE A 6 12.28 3.86 1.81
C PHE A 6 13.31 3.62 0.69
N GLY A 7 14.40 4.40 0.67
CA GLY A 7 15.50 4.18 -0.26
C GLY A 7 16.18 2.82 -0.11
N MET A 8 16.34 2.33 1.13
CA MET A 8 16.82 0.97 1.39
C MET A 8 15.83 -0.10 0.89
N ALA A 9 14.52 0.09 1.09
CA ALA A 9 13.50 -0.85 0.62
C ALA A 9 13.46 -0.93 -0.92
N ILE A 10 13.59 0.21 -1.61
CA ILE A 10 13.69 0.28 -3.07
C ILE A 10 14.93 -0.48 -3.57
N ARG A 11 16.08 -0.35 -2.89
CA ARG A 11 17.32 -1.04 -3.28
C ARG A 11 17.32 -2.54 -2.99
N LYS A 12 16.53 -2.99 -2.02
CA LYS A 12 16.47 -4.40 -1.57
C LYS A 12 15.34 -5.19 -2.24
N THR A 13 14.34 -4.50 -2.80
CA THR A 13 13.23 -5.12 -3.52
C THR A 13 13.61 -5.39 -4.97
N THR A 14 13.13 -6.50 -5.52
CA THR A 14 13.28 -6.84 -6.94
C THR A 14 12.40 -5.97 -7.84
N ASN A 15 11.32 -5.40 -7.29
CA ASN A 15 10.34 -4.59 -8.02
C ASN A 15 10.13 -3.23 -7.35
N PRO A 16 10.95 -2.21 -7.68
CA PRO A 16 10.83 -0.84 -7.17
C PRO A 16 9.43 -0.24 -7.34
N ALA A 17 8.78 -0.56 -8.47
CA ALA A 17 7.43 -0.11 -8.78
C ALA A 17 6.40 -0.54 -7.72
N LEU A 18 6.61 -1.67 -7.06
CA LEU A 18 5.69 -2.17 -6.06
C LEU A 18 5.79 -1.44 -4.73
N VAL A 19 7.01 -1.13 -4.32
CA VAL A 19 7.26 -0.33 -3.11
C VAL A 19 6.64 1.06 -3.25
N ASN A 20 6.66 1.64 -4.46
CA ASN A 20 5.91 2.87 -4.75
C ASN A 20 4.38 2.67 -4.71
N GLN A 21 3.86 1.54 -5.17
CA GLN A 21 2.42 1.28 -5.09
C GLN A 21 1.93 1.12 -3.65
N LEU A 22 2.73 0.54 -2.77
CA LEU A 22 2.43 0.44 -1.34
C LEU A 22 2.33 1.83 -0.67
N CYS A 23 3.03 2.84 -1.17
CA CYS A 23 2.89 4.20 -0.66
C CYS A 23 1.49 4.80 -0.89
N TYR A 24 0.76 4.35 -1.91
CA TYR A 24 -0.62 4.79 -2.12
C TYR A 24 -1.58 4.29 -1.03
N LEU A 25 -1.17 3.31 -0.22
CA LEU A 25 -1.93 2.88 0.96
C LEU A 25 -1.82 3.87 2.13
N SER A 26 -0.77 4.71 2.18
CA SER A 26 -0.52 5.67 3.27
C SER A 26 -1.70 6.59 3.60
N PRO A 27 -2.35 7.28 2.63
CA PRO A 27 -3.48 8.15 2.95
C PRO A 27 -4.68 7.39 3.52
N PHE A 28 -4.93 6.15 3.08
CA PHE A 28 -6.01 5.32 3.61
C PHE A 28 -5.72 4.83 5.03
N LEU A 29 -4.47 4.41 5.28
CA LEU A 29 -4.04 4.01 6.61
C LEU A 29 -4.13 5.20 7.59
N SER A 30 -3.82 6.41 7.12
CA SER A 30 -4.00 7.63 7.90
C SER A 30 -5.47 7.88 8.25
N LEU A 31 -6.41 7.73 7.30
CA LEU A 31 -7.85 7.86 7.58
C LEU A 31 -8.34 6.80 8.57
N PHE A 32 -7.88 5.55 8.42
CA PHE A 32 -8.21 4.47 9.34
C PHE A 32 -7.70 4.74 10.77
N LEU A 33 -6.47 5.22 10.92
CA LEU A 33 -5.91 5.63 12.21
C LEU A 33 -6.72 6.78 12.81
N ILE A 34 -7.02 7.82 12.02
CA ILE A 34 -7.82 8.96 12.48
C ILE A 34 -9.19 8.49 13.00
N HIS A 35 -9.85 7.54 12.35
CA HIS A 35 -11.10 6.98 12.88
C HIS A 35 -10.96 6.24 14.20
N ILE A 36 -9.90 5.45 14.37
CA ILE A 36 -9.65 4.74 15.63
C ILE A 36 -9.41 5.74 16.78
N PHE A 37 -8.70 6.84 16.52
CA PHE A 37 -8.30 7.79 17.56
C PHE A 37 -9.30 8.94 17.80
N LEU A 38 -9.96 9.47 16.75
CA LEU A 38 -10.94 10.57 16.83
C LEU A 38 -12.40 10.07 16.92
N GLY A 39 -12.69 8.83 16.55
CA GLY A 39 -14.05 8.28 16.58
C GLY A 39 -14.99 8.84 15.50
N GLU A 40 -14.47 9.50 14.45
CA GLU A 40 -15.30 10.00 13.35
C GLU A 40 -15.99 8.87 12.57
N GLN A 41 -17.25 9.05 12.19
CA GLN A 41 -17.99 8.06 11.41
C GLN A 41 -17.36 7.88 10.02
N ILE A 42 -16.59 6.80 9.83
CA ILE A 42 -16.13 6.40 8.50
C ILE A 42 -17.25 5.67 7.77
N TYR A 43 -17.51 6.09 6.54
CA TYR A 43 -18.43 5.39 5.65
C TYR A 43 -17.88 4.01 5.24
N PRO A 44 -18.74 2.98 5.12
CA PRO A 44 -18.32 1.64 4.70
C PRO A 44 -17.67 1.61 3.31
N THR A 45 -17.88 2.65 2.49
CA THR A 45 -17.20 2.87 1.21
C THR A 45 -15.69 3.00 1.34
N THR A 46 -15.17 3.52 2.47
CA THR A 46 -13.73 3.60 2.76
C THR A 46 -13.11 2.22 2.95
N TYR A 47 -13.82 1.31 3.64
CA TYR A 47 -13.39 -0.09 3.77
C TYR A 47 -13.40 -0.83 2.43
N ALA A 48 -14.41 -0.58 1.60
CA ALA A 48 -14.48 -1.13 0.25
C ALA A 48 -13.32 -0.61 -0.63
N GLY A 49 -12.99 0.68 -0.56
CA GLY A 49 -11.85 1.27 -1.24
C GLY A 49 -10.50 0.72 -0.75
N LEU A 50 -10.34 0.55 0.56
CA LEU A 50 -9.16 -0.07 1.15
C LEU A 50 -8.96 -1.51 0.64
N LEU A 51 -10.02 -2.32 0.67
CA LEU A 51 -9.98 -3.69 0.14
C LEU A 51 -9.62 -3.71 -1.34
N MET A 52 -10.20 -2.81 -2.15
CA MET A 52 -9.92 -2.71 -3.59
C MET A 52 -8.44 -2.37 -3.87
N ILE A 53 -7.85 -1.47 -3.09
CA ILE A 53 -6.44 -1.07 -3.24
C ILE A 53 -5.51 -2.20 -2.79
N VAL A 54 -5.80 -2.83 -1.65
CA VAL A 54 -5.02 -3.98 -1.17
C VAL A 54 -5.06 -5.11 -2.19
N PHE A 55 -6.22 -5.41 -2.77
CA PHE A 55 -6.35 -6.38 -3.87
C PHE A 55 -5.57 -5.95 -5.12
N GLY A 56 -5.64 -4.67 -5.49
CA GLY A 56 -4.89 -4.12 -6.64
C GLY A 56 -3.37 -4.27 -6.47
N ILE A 57 -2.85 -3.98 -5.27
CA ILE A 57 -1.43 -4.12 -4.94
C ILE A 57 -1.04 -5.61 -4.90
N ALA A 58 -1.84 -6.47 -4.28
CA ALA A 58 -1.59 -7.91 -4.23
C ALA A 58 -1.59 -8.55 -5.63
N PHE A 59 -2.53 -8.14 -6.49
CA PHE A 59 -2.58 -8.57 -7.89
C PHE A 59 -1.41 -8.02 -8.71
N ASN A 60 -0.96 -6.79 -8.42
CA ASN A 60 0.22 -6.23 -9.04
C ASN A 60 1.51 -6.95 -8.59
N GLU A 61 1.66 -7.29 -7.31
CA GLU A 61 2.74 -8.16 -6.79
C GLU A 61 2.75 -9.51 -7.50
N TRP A 62 1.58 -10.14 -7.63
CA TRP A 62 1.46 -11.44 -8.28
C TRP A 62 1.88 -11.39 -9.76
N ARG A 63 1.52 -10.32 -10.50
CA ARG A 63 2.00 -10.11 -11.88
C ARG A 63 3.48 -9.74 -11.95
N ALA A 64 3.97 -8.92 -11.04
CA ALA A 64 5.38 -8.53 -10.99
C ALA A 64 6.29 -9.74 -10.69
N ARG A 65 5.86 -10.65 -9.81
CA ARG A 65 6.53 -11.94 -9.58
C ARG A 65 6.51 -12.84 -10.80
N ARG A 66 5.39 -12.90 -11.54
CA ARG A 66 5.32 -13.68 -12.79
C ARG A 66 6.27 -13.17 -13.88
N LYS A 67 6.50 -11.86 -13.98
CA LYS A 67 7.48 -11.28 -14.91
C LYS A 67 8.93 -11.57 -14.56
N ALA A 68 9.24 -11.95 -13.32
CA ALA A 68 10.59 -12.32 -12.90
C ALA A 68 10.92 -13.81 -13.16
N VAL A 69 9.93 -14.62 -13.56
CA VAL A 69 10.05 -16.07 -13.79
C VAL A 69 9.91 -16.44 -15.28
N ALA A 70 9.56 -15.48 -16.13
CA ALA A 70 9.53 -15.62 -17.60
C ALA A 70 10.75 -14.92 -18.21
#